data_AF-A0A0A7PBA9-F1
#
_entry.id   AF-A0A0A7PBA9-F1
#
_cell.length_a   1.000
_cell.length_b   1.000
_cell.length_c   1.000
_cell.angle_alpha   90.00
_cell.angle_beta   90.00
_cell.angle_gamma   90.00
#
_symmetry.space_group_name_H-M   'P 1'
#
loop_
_entity.id
_entity.type
_entity.pdbx_description
1 polymer ?
#
loop_
_entity_poly.entity_id
_entity_poly.type
_entity_poly.pdbx_seq_one_letter_code
_entity_poly.pdbx_strand_id
1 'polypeptide(L)'
;MTHYSETSLVIAACLWEAVLALRARPITDPDAIGLALAIDKTFDALGSAALRLTVVGWTDIVEAAWRGGENDYPLCFDWDFVPAWIIDHIDWSDPFHPAVIQRGGG
;
A
#
# COMPACT_ATOMS: atom_id res chain seq x y z
N MET A 1 -0.05 14.37 21.91
CA MET A 1 -0.90 13.63 20.97
C MET A 1 -0.54 14.11 19.58
N THR A 2 -0.18 13.22 18.67
CA THR A 2 0.05 13.56 17.27
C THR A 2 -1.27 14.06 16.66
N HIS A 3 -1.26 15.22 16.02
CA HIS A 3 -2.40 15.73 15.28
C HIS A 3 -2.32 15.24 13.84
N TYR A 4 -3.30 14.46 13.41
CA TYR A 4 -3.43 14.01 12.02
C TYR A 4 -4.42 14.92 11.28
N SER A 5 -4.11 15.23 10.02
CA SER A 5 -5.06 15.93 9.14
C SER A 5 -6.16 14.98 8.67
N GLU A 6 -7.32 15.51 8.27
CA GLU A 6 -8.38 14.72 7.64
C GLU A 6 -7.85 13.97 6.41
N THR A 7 -7.08 14.67 5.57
CA THR A 7 -6.42 14.08 4.39
C THR A 7 -5.55 12.89 4.77
N SER A 8 -4.70 13.01 5.78
CA SER A 8 -3.81 11.92 6.20
C SER A 8 -4.60 10.71 6.73
N LEU A 9 -5.73 10.92 7.39
CA LEU A 9 -6.61 9.83 7.83
C LEU A 9 -7.30 9.14 6.65
N VAL A 10 -7.74 9.89 5.64
CA VAL A 10 -8.32 9.34 4.41
C VAL A 10 -7.27 8.51 3.66
N ILE A 11 -6.05 9.02 3.50
CA ILE A 11 -4.96 8.29 2.84
C ILE A 11 -4.65 6.99 3.57
N ALA A 12 -4.56 7.03 4.91
CA ALA A 12 -4.35 5.83 5.72
C ALA A 12 -5.47 4.79 5.54
N ALA A 13 -6.72 5.24 5.45
CA ALA A 13 -7.86 4.35 5.18
C ALA A 13 -7.79 3.73 3.78
N CYS A 14 -7.54 4.54 2.75
CA CYS A 14 -7.36 4.07 1.38
C CYS A 14 -6.23 3.05 1.25
N LEU A 15 -5.09 3.28 1.93
CA LEU A 15 -3.97 2.34 1.96
C LEU A 15 -4.38 0.98 2.53
N TRP A 16 -5.08 0.99 3.67
CA TRP A 16 -5.51 -0.24 4.30
C TRP A 16 -6.55 -1.00 3.45
N GLU A 17 -7.52 -0.28 2.88
CA GLU A 17 -8.52 -0.86 1.97
C GLU A 17 -7.89 -1.46 0.73
N ALA A 18 -6.91 -0.76 0.12
CA ALA A 18 -6.20 -1.26 -1.05
C ALA A 18 -5.43 -2.55 -0.75
N VAL A 19 -4.76 -2.67 0.40
CA VAL A 19 -4.10 -3.93 0.80
C VAL A 19 -5.10 -5.08 0.94
N LEU A 20 -6.27 -4.83 1.54
CA LEU A 20 -7.33 -5.84 1.64
C LEU A 20 -7.87 -6.25 0.26
N ALA A 21 -8.06 -5.29 -0.64
CA ALA A 21 -8.52 -5.55 -2.00
C ALA A 21 -7.48 -6.34 -2.82
N LEU A 22 -6.19 -5.98 -2.72
CA LEU A 22 -5.08 -6.69 -3.36
C LEU A 22 -4.98 -8.13 -2.88
N ARG A 23 -5.13 -8.35 -1.56
CA ARG A 23 -5.19 -9.71 -0.98
C ARG A 23 -6.37 -10.51 -1.52
N ALA A 24 -7.52 -9.87 -1.69
CA ALA A 24 -8.75 -10.51 -2.15
C ALA A 24 -8.83 -10.71 -3.67
N ARG A 25 -7.79 -10.33 -4.44
CA ARG A 25 -7.83 -10.39 -5.90
C ARG A 25 -8.07 -11.82 -6.42
N PRO A 26 -8.82 -11.97 -7.52
CA PRO A 26 -9.11 -13.29 -8.08
C PRO A 26 -7.86 -14.02 -8.56
N ILE A 27 -7.82 -15.33 -8.34
CA ILE A 27 -6.72 -16.25 -8.72
C ILE A 27 -6.62 -16.45 -10.26
N THR A 28 -7.31 -15.64 -11.05
CA THR A 28 -7.37 -15.79 -12.52
C THR A 28 -6.34 -14.94 -13.26
N ASP A 29 -5.69 -13.99 -12.57
CA ASP A 29 -4.60 -13.17 -13.09
C ASP A 29 -3.27 -13.65 -12.48
N PRO A 30 -2.39 -14.34 -13.25
CA PRO A 30 -1.15 -14.93 -12.75
C PRO A 30 -0.23 -13.95 -12.04
N ASP A 31 -0.13 -12.72 -12.53
CA ASP A 31 0.74 -11.70 -11.94
C ASP A 31 0.12 -11.15 -10.64
N ALA A 32 -1.21 -11.05 -10.58
CA ALA A 32 -1.93 -10.70 -9.35
C ALA A 32 -1.92 -11.82 -8.29
N ILE A 33 -1.86 -13.09 -8.68
CA ILE A 33 -1.79 -14.24 -7.75
C ILE A 33 -0.55 -14.14 -6.87
N GLY A 34 0.61 -13.86 -7.48
CA GLY A 34 1.88 -13.80 -6.76
C GLY A 34 1.85 -12.77 -5.64
N LEU A 35 1.35 -11.57 -5.94
CA LEU A 35 1.20 -10.50 -4.97
C LEU A 35 0.16 -10.84 -3.89
N ALA A 36 -1.01 -11.36 -4.27
CA ALA A 36 -2.05 -11.74 -3.30
C ALA A 36 -1.54 -12.79 -2.30
N LEU A 37 -0.80 -13.80 -2.79
CA LEU A 37 -0.16 -14.81 -1.93
C LEU A 37 0.95 -14.24 -1.04
N ALA A 38 1.73 -13.28 -1.53
CA ALA A 38 2.74 -12.62 -0.71
C ALA A 38 2.10 -11.82 0.42
N ILE A 39 1.05 -11.05 0.12
CA ILE A 39 0.27 -10.32 1.12
C ILE A 39 -0.36 -11.29 2.13
N ASP A 40 -0.94 -12.40 1.68
CA ASP A 40 -1.56 -13.40 2.57
C ASP A 40 -0.54 -14.00 3.56
N LYS A 41 0.68 -14.31 3.11
CA LYS A 41 1.78 -14.75 3.99
C LYS A 41 2.15 -13.70 5.04
N THR A 42 2.14 -12.43 4.68
CA THR A 42 2.37 -11.33 5.63
C THR A 42 1.25 -11.25 6.66
N PHE A 43 -0.01 -11.47 6.26
CA PHE A 43 -1.14 -11.57 7.20
C PHE A 43 -0.95 -12.74 8.18
N ASP A 44 -0.51 -13.90 7.70
CA ASP A 44 -0.24 -15.06 8.55
C ASP A 44 0.93 -14.83 9.52
N ALA A 45 1.99 -14.12 9.08
CA ALA A 45 3.18 -13.88 9.87
C ALA A 45 3.01 -12.79 10.95
N LEU A 46 2.35 -11.67 10.61
CA LEU A 46 2.22 -10.50 11.49
C LEU A 46 0.85 -10.41 12.20
N GLY A 47 -0.19 -10.96 11.58
CA GLY A 47 -1.57 -10.67 11.92
C GLY A 47 -2.03 -9.28 11.44
N SER A 48 -3.35 -9.13 11.22
CA SER A 48 -3.92 -7.90 10.65
C SER A 48 -3.62 -6.63 11.44
N ALA A 49 -3.53 -6.72 12.78
CA ALA A 49 -3.34 -5.55 13.63
C ALA A 49 -1.96 -4.92 13.45
N ALA A 50 -0.90 -5.72 13.45
CA ALA A 50 0.46 -5.26 13.25
C ALA A 50 0.69 -4.82 11.80
N LEU A 51 0.22 -5.60 10.83
CA LEU A 51 0.31 -5.24 9.42
C LEU A 51 -0.39 -3.90 9.13
N ARG A 52 -1.58 -3.66 9.69
CA ARG A 52 -2.28 -2.38 9.52
C ARG A 52 -1.44 -1.20 10.01
N LEU A 53 -0.74 -1.33 11.15
CA LEU A 53 0.14 -0.28 11.66
C LEU A 53 1.32 0.00 10.71
N THR A 54 1.89 -1.04 10.11
CA THR A 54 2.92 -0.89 9.07
C THR A 54 2.38 -0.16 7.85
N VAL A 55 1.22 -0.58 7.33
CA VAL A 55 0.59 -0.03 6.13
C VAL A 55 0.21 1.45 6.32
N VAL A 56 -0.44 1.81 7.43
CA VAL A 56 -0.78 3.24 7.69
C VAL A 56 0.46 4.08 7.97
N GLY A 57 1.59 3.46 8.33
CA GLY A 57 2.88 4.13 8.45
C GLY A 57 3.42 4.68 7.11
N TRP A 58 2.87 4.25 5.98
CA TRP A 58 3.26 4.75 4.65
C TRP A 58 2.51 6.02 4.22
N THR A 59 1.57 6.51 5.04
CA THR A 59 0.69 7.64 4.73
C THR A 59 1.44 8.86 4.20
N ASP A 60 2.48 9.32 4.90
CA ASP A 60 3.21 10.54 4.51
C ASP A 60 3.94 10.37 3.17
N ILE A 61 4.42 9.15 2.89
CA ILE A 61 5.14 8.83 1.65
C ILE A 61 4.17 8.83 0.47
N VAL A 62 2.99 8.26 0.66
CA VAL A 62 1.93 8.19 -0.35
C VAL A 62 1.33 9.57 -0.61
N GLU A 63 1.13 10.37 0.44
CA GLU A 63 0.69 11.76 0.31
C GLU A 63 1.69 12.60 -0.50
N ALA A 64 2.98 12.46 -0.22
CA ALA A 64 4.03 13.12 -0.98
C ALA A 64 4.08 12.65 -2.45
N ALA A 65 3.94 11.35 -2.69
CA ALA A 65 3.90 10.78 -4.04
C ALA A 65 2.70 11.30 -4.84
N TRP A 66 1.51 11.37 -4.22
CA TRP A 66 0.31 11.90 -4.84
C TRP A 66 0.48 13.38 -5.21
N ARG A 67 0.88 14.23 -4.26
CA ARG A 67 1.09 15.67 -4.51
C ARG A 67 2.13 15.95 -5.60
N GLY A 68 3.11 15.05 -5.77
CA GLY A 68 4.13 15.17 -6.81
C GLY A 68 3.65 14.88 -8.23
N GLY A 69 2.54 14.15 -8.39
CA GLY A 69 2.04 13.67 -9.69
C GLY A 69 0.54 13.87 -9.94
N GLU A 70 -0.22 14.43 -9.00
CA GLU A 70 -1.69 14.51 -9.07
C GLU A 70 -2.20 15.26 -10.31
N ASN A 71 -1.47 16.27 -10.78
CA ASN A 71 -1.86 17.05 -11.96
C ASN A 71 -1.75 16.25 -13.27
N ASP A 72 -0.94 15.19 -13.28
CA ASP A 72 -0.66 14.36 -14.45
C ASP A 72 -1.32 12.98 -14.36
N TYR A 73 -2.01 12.67 -13.25
CA TYR A 73 -2.67 11.39 -13.02
C TYR A 73 -4.18 11.49 -13.31
N PRO A 74 -4.69 10.96 -14.44
CA PRO A 74 -6.06 11.20 -14.90
C PRO A 74 -7.12 10.36 -14.17
N LEU A 75 -6.70 9.51 -13.23
CA LEU A 75 -7.50 8.49 -12.56
C LEU A 75 -7.71 8.84 -11.07
N CYS A 76 -8.59 8.12 -10.37
CA CYS A 76 -8.90 8.49 -9.00
C CYS A 76 -7.82 8.03 -8.00
N PHE A 77 -7.71 8.77 -6.90
CA PHE A 77 -6.69 8.54 -5.89
C PHE A 77 -6.83 7.15 -5.24
N ASP A 78 -8.05 6.78 -4.83
CA ASP A 78 -8.32 5.63 -3.97
C ASP A 78 -8.43 4.30 -4.71
N TRP A 79 -9.01 4.26 -5.93
CA TRP A 79 -9.14 3.01 -6.70
C TRP A 79 -7.98 2.75 -7.64
N ASP A 80 -7.31 3.79 -8.12
CA ASP A 80 -6.28 3.65 -9.15
C ASP A 80 -4.89 3.92 -8.57
N PHE A 81 -4.66 5.13 -8.04
CA PHE A 81 -3.33 5.53 -7.60
C PHE A 81 -2.80 4.71 -6.42
N VAL A 82 -3.56 4.59 -5.33
CA VAL A 82 -3.10 3.89 -4.12
C VAL A 82 -2.78 2.41 -4.38
N PRO A 83 -3.65 1.62 -5.04
CA PRO A 83 -3.33 0.24 -5.37
C PRO A 83 -2.11 0.11 -6.30
N ALA A 84 -2.00 0.97 -7.32
CA ALA A 84 -0.84 0.98 -8.22
C ALA A 84 0.45 1.31 -7.46
N TRP A 85 0.41 2.31 -6.58
CA TRP A 85 1.54 2.69 -5.75
C TRP A 85 2.02 1.52 -4.87
N ILE A 86 1.10 0.79 -4.23
CA ILE A 86 1.43 -0.39 -3.42
C ILE A 86 2.12 -1.47 -4.26
N ILE A 87 1.59 -1.76 -5.45
CA ILE A 87 2.16 -2.77 -6.36
C ILE A 87 3.60 -2.41 -6.74
N ASP A 88 3.85 -1.15 -7.05
CA ASP A 88 5.14 -0.71 -7.61
C ASP A 88 6.20 -0.38 -6.56
N HIS A 89 5.78 -0.02 -5.33
CA HIS A 89 6.67 0.57 -4.34
C HIS A 89 6.81 -0.23 -3.05
N ILE A 90 6.01 -1.27 -2.81
CA ILE A 90 6.15 -2.11 -1.62
C ILE A 90 6.80 -3.44 -1.97
N ASP A 91 7.89 -3.75 -1.28
CA ASP A 91 8.48 -5.07 -1.26
C ASP A 91 7.72 -5.96 -0.27
N TRP A 92 7.16 -7.06 -0.78
CA TRP A 92 6.43 -8.08 -0.01
C TRP A 92 7.25 -9.38 0.16
N SER A 93 8.53 -9.39 -0.21
CA SER A 93 9.37 -10.59 -0.21
C SER A 93 9.64 -11.15 1.19
N ASP A 94 9.82 -10.27 2.20
CA ASP A 94 9.89 -10.65 3.61
C ASP A 94 8.50 -10.52 4.26
N PRO A 95 7.85 -11.63 4.65
CA PRO A 95 6.51 -11.58 5.25
C PRO A 95 6.49 -10.91 6.63
N PHE A 96 7.62 -10.71 7.31
CA PHE A 96 7.69 -9.98 8.58
C PHE A 96 7.98 -8.49 8.40
N HIS A 97 8.48 -8.07 7.25
CA HIS A 97 8.96 -6.71 7.03
C HIS A 97 8.58 -6.17 5.64
N PRO A 98 7.28 -6.07 5.29
CA PRO A 98 6.88 -5.38 4.08
C PRO A 98 7.32 -3.90 4.17
N ALA A 99 8.02 -3.42 3.16
CA ALA A 99 8.70 -2.13 3.22
C ALA A 99 8.68 -1.40 1.89
N VAL A 100 8.75 -0.07 1.94
CA VAL A 100 8.89 0.76 0.74
C VAL A 100 10.25 0.48 0.10
N ILE A 101 10.25 0.16 -1.20
CA ILE A 101 11.46 -0.06 -1.99
C ILE A 101 12.28 1.23 -2.00
N GLN A 102 13.43 1.24 -1.34
CA GLN A 102 14.39 2.33 -1.46
C GLN A 102 15.06 2.23 -2.83
N ARG A 103 14.56 2.95 -3.83
CA ARG A 103 15.37 3.24 -5.01
C ARG A 103 16.49 4.19 -4.58
N GLY A 104 17.69 3.64 -4.39
CA GLY A 104 18.87 4.44 -4.10
C GLY A 104 19.03 5.54 -5.13
N GLY A 105 19.08 6.80 -4.67
CA GLY A 105 19.45 7.94 -5.50
C GLY A 105 20.88 7.75 -5.97
N GLY A 106 21.06 7.63 -7.29
CA GLY A 106 22.35 7.77 -7.97
C GLY A 106 22.61 9.21 -8.31
#